data_AF-A0A8S1NKB4-F1
#
_entry.id   AF-A0A8S1NKB4-F1
#
_cell.length_a   1.000
_cell.length_b   1.000
_cell.length_c   1.000
_cell.angle_alpha   90.00
_cell.angle_beta   90.00
_cell.angle_gamma   90.00
#
_symmetry.space_group_name_H-M   'P 1'
#
loop_
_entity.id
_entity.type
_entity.pdbx_description
1 polymer ?
#
loop_
_entity_poly.entity_id
_entity_poly.type
_entity_poly.pdbx_seq_one_letter_code
_entity_poly.pdbx_strand_id
1 'polypeptide(L)'
;MNARYQMLSVSQTHENELSIERQNSPLKTDQIQITKDIPNQEFQNIFVQFFLGQRLLQAYDKEKDLNYITEIQYILGSIAKKSLISKETLLNLNVIQIALKVLNLEIEYDDHCMLSLVYLITTFVEIDTLTFSDQNKLLLLTILEKLCKKLLLINYLDLDIQQEESSNEIQYSLLSQIIYFLNLFISKSGLPFDLTKYQNIWKIIIQIAFLIQDVSSLQISALQIIAEILKQSDKQKLIVFQTNPQILFQSLQVLENHIDYNTINNCIRLQASLILKNLFSICNQEMIDDIHFNKIPFYFLELMKLEEHKKVFYHQIEALYHLCNQSTFEQCIEIYENGLLSLIVSYLQEIKDTHNFVLCKNLLKLIQVILEQSLNDEKLNAYFKQYNIQQYLNEIIINCKNQNTVRRATKILNYFNI
;
A
#
# COMPACT_ATOMS: atom_id res chain seq x y z
N MET A 1 -1.21 27.20 38.66
CA MET A 1 -1.71 25.83 38.45
C MET A 1 -0.82 25.18 37.42
N ASN A 2 0.19 24.45 37.88
CA ASN A 2 1.24 23.80 37.08
C ASN A 2 1.13 22.29 37.36
N ALA A 3 0.95 21.48 36.32
CA ALA A 3 1.41 20.08 36.31
C ALA A 3 1.60 19.64 34.85
N ARG A 4 2.87 19.66 34.43
CA ARG A 4 3.41 19.17 33.15
C ARG A 4 3.50 17.64 33.13
N TYR A 5 3.33 17.10 31.93
CA TYR A 5 4.05 15.97 31.32
C TYR A 5 5.05 15.21 32.20
N GLN A 6 4.82 13.90 32.36
CA GLN A 6 5.90 12.90 32.42
C GLN A 6 5.44 11.61 31.73
N MET A 7 5.91 11.42 30.49
CA MET A 7 5.92 10.15 29.77
C MET A 7 7.37 9.64 29.78
N LEU A 8 7.54 8.39 30.24
CA LEU A 8 8.64 7.44 29.96
C LEU A 8 10.09 7.79 30.35
N SER A 9 10.59 7.11 31.38
CA SER A 9 11.95 6.54 31.37
C SER A 9 12.10 5.43 32.42
N VAL A 10 12.19 4.17 32.02
CA VAL A 10 12.91 3.16 32.82
C VAL A 10 13.65 2.21 31.88
N SER A 11 14.95 2.48 31.78
CA SER A 11 15.98 1.56 31.31
C SER A 11 16.28 0.51 32.39
N GLN A 12 16.70 -0.67 31.96
CA GLN A 12 17.13 -1.81 32.78
C GLN A 12 18.25 -1.46 33.79
N THR A 13 18.27 -2.07 34.98
CA THR A 13 19.30 -3.03 35.48
C THR A 13 19.25 -3.27 37.01
N HIS A 14 19.50 -4.53 37.39
CA HIS A 14 20.14 -5.08 38.62
C HIS A 14 19.62 -4.68 40.02
N GLU A 15 19.01 -5.63 40.75
CA GLU A 15 19.61 -6.56 41.73
C GLU A 15 19.64 -6.02 43.16
N ASN A 16 19.25 -6.92 44.07
CA ASN A 16 19.50 -6.99 45.52
C ASN A 16 18.48 -6.44 46.54
N GLU A 17 18.09 -7.42 47.38
CA GLU A 17 17.99 -7.38 48.84
C GLU A 17 16.65 -6.97 49.50
N LEU A 18 15.83 -8.01 49.72
CA LEU A 18 15.39 -8.49 51.05
C LEU A 18 15.42 -7.49 52.22
N SER A 19 14.24 -7.19 52.78
CA SER A 19 13.99 -7.43 54.21
C SER A 19 12.48 -7.40 54.53
N ILE A 20 12.08 -8.44 55.25
CA ILE A 20 10.72 -8.74 55.73
C ILE A 20 10.67 -8.28 57.19
N GLU A 21 9.60 -7.60 57.61
CA GLU A 21 9.07 -7.75 58.97
C GLU A 21 7.56 -8.03 58.95
N ARG A 22 7.20 -9.16 59.56
CA ARG A 22 5.85 -9.72 59.72
C ARG A 22 5.28 -9.32 61.09
N GLN A 23 3.95 -9.33 61.20
CA GLN A 23 3.13 -9.88 62.32
C GLN A 23 1.65 -9.63 61.91
N ASN A 24 0.67 -10.55 61.90
CA ASN A 24 0.35 -11.73 62.71
C ASN A 24 -0.59 -12.68 61.92
N SER A 25 -0.24 -13.95 61.68
CA SER A 25 -0.77 -15.15 62.39
C SER A 25 -1.84 -15.93 61.56
N PRO A 26 -2.05 -17.25 61.77
CA PRO A 26 -1.88 -18.26 60.73
C PRO A 26 -3.16 -19.03 60.36
N LEU A 27 -3.30 -19.41 59.09
CA LEU A 27 -4.19 -20.48 58.66
C LEU A 27 -3.39 -21.57 57.96
N LYS A 28 -3.65 -22.81 58.40
CA LYS A 28 -2.90 -24.04 58.13
C LYS A 28 -2.66 -24.27 56.65
N THR A 29 -1.41 -24.55 56.33
CA THR A 29 -0.93 -25.10 55.07
C THR A 29 -1.19 -26.60 55.08
N ASP A 30 -2.32 -27.03 54.52
CA ASP A 30 -2.37 -28.37 53.95
C ASP A 30 -1.61 -28.32 52.62
N GLN A 31 -0.61 -29.18 52.54
CA GLN A 31 0.44 -29.17 51.56
C GLN A 31 -0.12 -29.41 50.16
N ILE A 32 0.17 -28.43 49.31
CA ILE A 32 0.23 -28.50 47.87
C ILE A 32 1.03 -29.75 47.44
N GLN A 33 0.40 -30.67 46.71
CA GLN A 33 1.06 -31.38 45.62
C GLN A 33 0.62 -30.74 44.31
N ILE A 34 1.30 -29.67 43.91
CA ILE A 34 1.33 -29.24 42.52
C ILE A 34 2.38 -30.14 41.86
N THR A 35 1.88 -31.14 41.15
CA THR A 35 2.61 -31.78 40.07
C THR A 35 3.16 -30.69 39.15
N LYS A 36 4.44 -30.83 38.79
CA LYS A 36 5.09 -30.04 37.75
C LYS A 36 4.33 -30.25 36.44
N ASP A 37 3.33 -29.44 36.16
CA ASP A 37 2.73 -29.33 34.84
C ASP A 37 2.26 -27.89 34.61
N ILE A 38 2.59 -27.40 33.42
CA ILE A 38 2.31 -26.08 32.85
C ILE A 38 0.80 -26.02 32.58
N PRO A 39 0.00 -25.19 33.30
CA PRO A 39 -0.95 -24.29 32.59
C PRO A 39 -1.37 -23.01 33.35
N ASN A 40 -0.80 -22.64 34.50
CA ASN A 40 -1.41 -21.60 35.36
C ASN A 40 -1.28 -20.15 34.84
N GLN A 41 -0.24 -19.83 34.07
CA GLN A 41 -0.07 -18.48 33.48
C GLN A 41 -0.96 -18.24 32.27
N GLU A 42 -1.24 -19.28 31.46
CA GLU A 42 -2.18 -19.17 30.35
C GLU A 42 -3.61 -18.95 30.85
N PHE A 43 -4.06 -19.70 31.87
CA PHE A 43 -5.37 -19.50 32.47
C PHE A 43 -5.54 -18.13 33.14
N GLN A 44 -4.51 -17.61 33.83
CA GLN A 44 -4.55 -16.27 34.41
C GLN A 44 -4.63 -15.18 33.34
N ASN A 45 -3.88 -15.33 32.23
CA ASN A 45 -3.95 -14.38 31.11
C ASN A 45 -5.32 -14.45 30.40
N ILE A 46 -5.90 -15.64 30.21
CA ILE A 46 -7.24 -15.81 29.62
C ILE A 46 -8.31 -15.16 30.52
N PHE A 47 -8.22 -15.36 31.83
CA PHE A 47 -9.16 -14.78 32.81
C PHE A 47 -9.09 -13.26 32.86
N VAL A 48 -7.88 -12.68 32.91
CA VAL A 48 -7.67 -11.22 32.92
C VAL A 48 -8.16 -10.60 31.60
N GLN A 49 -7.91 -11.23 30.47
CA GLN A 49 -8.35 -10.74 29.15
C GLN A 49 -9.86 -10.83 28.97
N PHE A 50 -10.49 -11.95 29.36
CA PHE A 50 -11.94 -12.11 29.37
C PHE A 50 -12.62 -11.05 30.25
N PHE A 51 -12.06 -10.83 31.44
CA PHE A 51 -12.56 -9.84 32.39
C PHE A 51 -12.40 -8.40 31.86
N LEU A 52 -11.27 -8.07 31.24
CA LEU A 52 -11.05 -6.76 30.62
C LEU A 52 -11.98 -6.51 29.43
N GLY A 53 -12.18 -7.50 28.55
CA GLY A 53 -13.14 -7.40 27.44
C GLY A 53 -14.58 -7.19 27.93
N GLN A 54 -15.00 -7.91 28.98
CA GLN A 54 -16.33 -7.72 29.60
C GLN A 54 -16.46 -6.35 30.31
N ARG A 55 -15.41 -5.88 31.01
CA ARG A 55 -15.39 -4.55 31.62
C ARG A 55 -15.48 -3.45 30.58
N LEU A 56 -14.84 -3.62 29.42
CA LEU A 56 -14.96 -2.67 28.33
C LEU A 56 -16.39 -2.65 27.77
N LEU A 57 -17.01 -3.81 27.53
CA LEU A 57 -18.41 -3.88 27.11
C LEU A 57 -19.35 -3.20 28.12
N GLN A 58 -19.14 -3.42 29.42
CA GLN A 58 -19.90 -2.77 30.49
C GLN A 58 -19.63 -1.27 30.62
N ALA A 59 -18.44 -0.80 30.21
CA ALA A 59 -18.12 0.62 30.16
C ALA A 59 -18.91 1.31 29.05
N TYR A 60 -19.02 0.67 27.88
CA TYR A 60 -19.86 1.13 26.77
C TYR A 60 -21.34 1.09 27.12
N ASP A 61 -21.83 0.01 27.76
CA ASP A 61 -23.25 -0.11 28.17
C ASP A 61 -23.68 0.92 29.22
N LYS A 62 -22.70 1.59 29.84
CA LYS A 62 -22.92 2.65 30.84
C LYS A 62 -22.52 4.03 30.33
N GLU A 63 -22.21 4.17 29.03
CA GLU A 63 -21.72 5.41 28.38
C GLU A 63 -20.67 6.15 29.24
N LYS A 64 -19.66 5.41 29.71
CA LYS A 64 -18.60 5.99 30.54
C LYS A 64 -17.56 6.74 29.71
N ASP A 65 -16.92 7.70 30.36
CA ASP A 65 -15.76 8.51 29.96
C ASP A 65 -14.90 7.91 28.83
N LEU A 66 -14.78 8.65 27.71
CA LEU A 66 -13.99 8.28 26.53
C LEU A 66 -12.51 8.02 26.86
N ASN A 67 -11.97 8.67 27.89
CA ASN A 67 -10.60 8.43 28.35
C ASN A 67 -10.44 7.00 28.89
N TYR A 68 -11.40 6.55 29.69
CA TYR A 68 -11.41 5.18 30.24
C TYR A 68 -11.57 4.13 29.14
N ILE A 69 -12.37 4.43 28.12
CA ILE A 69 -12.51 3.60 26.92
C ILE A 69 -11.16 3.48 26.18
N THR A 70 -10.51 4.60 25.92
CA THR A 70 -9.21 4.69 25.22
C THR A 70 -8.12 3.92 25.97
N GLU A 71 -8.06 4.08 27.29
CA GLU A 71 -7.11 3.36 28.16
C GLU A 71 -7.28 1.84 28.05
N ILE A 72 -8.53 1.35 28.08
CA ILE A 72 -8.79 -0.09 27.98
C ILE A 72 -8.49 -0.62 26.57
N GLN A 73 -8.79 0.13 25.50
CA GLN A 73 -8.41 -0.26 24.14
C GLN A 73 -6.88 -0.41 24.01
N TYR A 74 -6.12 0.53 24.58
CA TYR A 74 -4.65 0.49 24.60
C TYR A 74 -4.11 -0.71 25.39
N ILE A 75 -4.70 -0.99 26.57
CA ILE A 75 -4.33 -2.15 27.40
C ILE A 75 -4.59 -3.46 26.63
N LEU A 76 -5.75 -3.58 25.96
CA LEU A 76 -6.07 -4.76 25.16
C LEU A 76 -5.09 -4.96 23.99
N GLY A 77 -4.74 -3.88 23.27
CA GLY A 77 -3.74 -3.94 22.20
C GLY A 77 -2.36 -4.36 22.72
N SER A 78 -1.93 -3.79 23.85
CA SER A 78 -0.66 -4.13 24.51
C SER A 78 -0.61 -5.60 24.96
N ILE A 79 -1.73 -6.12 25.46
CA ILE A 79 -1.85 -7.53 25.85
C ILE A 79 -1.84 -8.43 24.61
N ALA A 80 -2.60 -8.09 23.56
CA ALA A 80 -2.63 -8.85 22.30
C ALA A 80 -1.23 -8.98 21.67
N LYS A 81 -0.41 -7.93 21.77
CA LYS A 81 0.97 -7.93 21.28
C LYS A 81 1.92 -8.83 22.08
N LYS A 82 1.67 -9.03 23.38
CA LYS A 82 2.57 -9.74 24.30
C LYS A 82 2.15 -11.17 24.65
N SER A 83 0.87 -11.54 24.48
CA SER A 83 0.36 -12.81 24.99
C SER A 83 0.49 -13.99 24.01
N LEU A 84 0.78 -15.17 24.56
CA LEU A 84 0.84 -16.46 23.85
C LEU A 84 -0.53 -17.14 23.63
N ILE A 85 -1.60 -16.58 24.20
CA ILE A 85 -2.97 -17.12 24.03
C ILE A 85 -3.39 -17.05 22.57
N SER A 86 -4.11 -18.08 22.10
CA SER A 86 -4.65 -18.12 20.73
C SER A 86 -5.41 -16.83 20.45
N LYS A 87 -4.84 -16.00 19.57
CA LYS A 87 -5.32 -14.66 19.18
C LYS A 87 -6.78 -14.69 18.71
N GLU A 88 -7.20 -15.83 18.18
CA GLU A 88 -8.59 -16.15 17.86
C GLU A 88 -9.53 -16.03 19.07
N THR A 89 -9.08 -16.43 20.26
CA THR A 89 -9.79 -16.26 21.52
C THR A 89 -9.92 -14.78 21.87
N LEU A 90 -8.86 -13.97 21.80
CA LEU A 90 -8.95 -12.52 22.05
C LEU A 90 -9.89 -11.79 21.09
N LEU A 91 -9.88 -12.20 19.82
CA LEU A 91 -10.73 -11.65 18.78
C LEU A 91 -12.22 -12.05 18.99
N ASN A 92 -12.47 -13.31 19.38
CA ASN A 92 -13.79 -13.84 19.74
C ASN A 92 -14.31 -13.31 21.10
N LEU A 93 -13.42 -12.97 22.03
CA LEU A 93 -13.74 -12.58 23.41
C LEU A 93 -14.11 -11.10 23.59
N ASN A 94 -14.47 -10.36 22.53
CA ASN A 94 -15.28 -9.12 22.53
C ASN A 94 -14.74 -7.98 21.65
N VAL A 95 -13.57 -8.07 21.00
CA VAL A 95 -12.99 -6.94 20.22
C VAL A 95 -13.93 -6.47 19.11
N ILE A 96 -14.60 -7.37 18.41
CA ILE A 96 -15.58 -7.01 17.37
C ILE A 96 -16.80 -6.33 17.97
N GLN A 97 -17.32 -6.85 19.09
CA GLN A 97 -18.49 -6.26 19.77
C GLN A 97 -18.16 -4.88 20.35
N ILE A 98 -16.96 -4.73 20.90
CA ILE A 98 -16.36 -3.49 21.40
C ILE A 98 -16.28 -2.46 20.26
N ALA A 99 -15.67 -2.85 19.14
CA ALA A 99 -15.52 -1.98 17.98
C ALA A 99 -16.88 -1.54 17.42
N LEU A 100 -17.84 -2.47 17.33
CA LEU A 100 -19.20 -2.17 16.91
C LEU A 100 -19.90 -1.21 17.88
N LYS A 101 -19.69 -1.33 19.19
CA LYS A 101 -20.24 -0.38 20.18
C LYS A 101 -19.62 1.02 20.05
N VAL A 102 -18.29 1.14 19.93
CA VAL A 102 -17.61 2.44 19.66
C VAL A 102 -18.19 3.10 18.42
N LEU A 103 -18.35 2.33 17.36
CA LEU A 103 -18.88 2.83 16.09
C LEU A 103 -20.37 3.16 16.15
N ASN A 104 -21.12 2.64 17.12
CA ASN A 104 -22.54 2.95 17.31
C ASN A 104 -22.78 4.08 18.31
N LEU A 105 -21.78 4.50 19.10
CA LEU A 105 -21.90 5.69 19.93
C LEU A 105 -22.16 6.91 19.03
N GLU A 106 -23.20 7.68 19.38
CA GLU A 106 -23.49 9.01 18.83
C GLU A 106 -22.50 10.08 19.33
N ILE A 107 -21.68 9.71 20.33
CA ILE A 107 -20.79 10.63 21.02
C ILE A 107 -19.81 11.26 20.04
N GLU A 108 -19.71 12.59 20.20
CA GLU A 108 -18.81 13.52 19.54
C GLU A 108 -17.41 12.94 19.32
N TYR A 109 -16.88 13.32 18.16
CA TYR A 109 -15.66 12.89 17.53
C TYR A 109 -14.43 12.99 18.45
N ASP A 110 -13.94 11.87 18.99
CA ASP A 110 -12.64 11.80 19.66
C ASP A 110 -11.64 11.02 18.78
N ASP A 111 -10.73 11.78 18.18
CA ASP A 111 -9.65 11.28 17.32
C ASP A 111 -8.76 10.24 18.03
N HIS A 112 -8.52 10.39 19.33
CA HIS A 112 -7.69 9.46 20.09
C HIS A 112 -8.39 8.12 20.31
N CYS A 113 -9.70 8.13 20.56
CA CYS A 113 -10.50 6.92 20.66
C CYS A 113 -10.57 6.19 19.31
N MET A 114 -10.74 6.90 18.20
CA MET A 114 -10.73 6.29 16.86
C MET A 114 -9.35 5.75 16.50
N LEU A 115 -8.29 6.50 16.77
CA LEU A 115 -6.91 6.07 16.54
C LEU A 115 -6.59 4.80 17.35
N SER A 116 -6.98 4.77 18.62
CA SER A 116 -6.78 3.60 19.49
C SER A 116 -7.56 2.38 19.02
N LEU A 117 -8.76 2.57 18.46
CA LEU A 117 -9.52 1.50 17.83
C LEU A 117 -8.82 0.94 16.59
N VAL A 118 -8.33 1.82 15.69
CA VAL A 118 -7.60 1.37 14.49
C VAL A 118 -6.31 0.65 14.88
N TYR A 119 -5.59 1.15 15.88
CA TYR A 119 -4.40 0.49 16.44
C TYR A 119 -4.72 -0.91 16.97
N LEU A 120 -5.81 -1.05 17.71
CA LEU A 120 -6.27 -2.34 18.26
C LEU A 120 -6.55 -3.34 17.13
N ILE A 121 -7.35 -2.98 16.12
CA ILE A 121 -7.64 -3.89 15.00
C ILE A 121 -6.39 -4.19 14.15
N THR A 122 -5.46 -3.24 14.03
CA THR A 122 -4.19 -3.43 13.33
C THR A 122 -3.31 -4.47 14.02
N THR A 123 -3.28 -4.46 15.35
CA THR A 123 -2.52 -5.44 16.14
C THR A 123 -2.95 -6.88 15.82
N PHE A 124 -4.25 -7.11 15.56
CA PHE A 124 -4.72 -8.43 15.13
C PHE A 124 -4.24 -8.78 13.72
N VAL A 125 -4.17 -7.82 12.80
CA VAL A 125 -3.67 -8.04 11.43
C VAL A 125 -2.14 -8.25 11.39
N GLU A 126 -1.39 -7.55 12.23
CA GLU A 126 0.06 -7.71 12.31
C GLU A 126 0.47 -9.13 12.69
N ILE A 127 -0.31 -9.74 13.59
CA ILE A 127 0.09 -10.93 14.31
C ILE A 127 -0.63 -12.16 13.70
N ASP A 128 -0.03 -12.73 12.67
CA ASP A 128 -0.35 -14.05 12.07
C ASP A 128 -1.81 -14.23 11.60
N THR A 129 -2.26 -13.32 10.74
CA THR A 129 -3.58 -13.33 10.09
C THR A 129 -3.94 -14.62 9.38
N LEU A 130 -2.96 -15.45 9.00
CA LEU A 130 -3.21 -16.73 8.33
C LEU A 130 -3.96 -17.72 9.23
N THR A 131 -3.85 -17.56 10.55
CA THR A 131 -4.53 -18.39 11.54
C THR A 131 -5.99 -18.01 11.76
N PHE A 132 -6.45 -16.87 11.25
CA PHE A 132 -7.83 -16.43 11.40
C PHE A 132 -8.76 -17.03 10.35
N SER A 133 -10.01 -17.31 10.76
CA SER A 133 -11.10 -17.58 9.83
C SER A 133 -11.34 -16.37 8.91
N ASP A 134 -11.77 -16.64 7.69
CA ASP A 134 -12.05 -15.58 6.72
C ASP A 134 -13.18 -14.64 7.18
N GLN A 135 -14.14 -15.17 7.95
CA GLN A 135 -15.18 -14.37 8.60
C GLN A 135 -14.58 -13.32 9.56
N ASN A 136 -13.60 -13.70 10.37
CA ASN A 136 -12.95 -12.78 11.31
C ASN A 136 -12.14 -11.70 10.58
N LYS A 137 -11.44 -12.06 9.50
CA LYS A 137 -10.75 -11.09 8.64
C LYS A 137 -11.72 -10.07 8.03
N LEU A 138 -12.87 -10.54 7.53
CA LEU A 138 -13.92 -9.67 6.96
C LEU A 138 -14.57 -8.77 8.00
N LEU A 139 -14.69 -9.21 9.25
CA LEU A 139 -15.22 -8.40 10.35
C LEU A 139 -14.30 -7.21 10.68
N LEU A 140 -12.98 -7.41 10.70
CA LEU A 140 -12.01 -6.32 10.90
C LEU A 140 -12.13 -5.25 9.80
N LEU A 141 -12.29 -5.67 8.54
CA LEU A 141 -12.55 -4.74 7.43
C LEU A 141 -13.89 -4.01 7.58
N THR A 142 -14.92 -4.71 8.05
CA THR A 142 -16.25 -4.11 8.27
C THR A 142 -16.22 -3.04 9.35
N ILE A 143 -15.42 -3.25 10.41
CA ILE A 143 -15.16 -2.24 11.44
C ILE A 143 -14.49 -1.01 10.82
N LEU A 144 -13.43 -1.22 10.04
CA LEU A 144 -12.73 -0.12 9.38
C LEU A 144 -13.64 0.65 8.39
N GLU A 145 -14.47 -0.06 7.63
CA GLU A 145 -15.42 0.53 6.68
C GLU A 145 -16.45 1.43 7.37
N LYS A 146 -16.98 0.99 8.51
CA LYS A 146 -17.88 1.82 9.33
C LYS A 146 -17.18 3.05 9.91
N LEU A 147 -15.92 2.92 10.32
CA LEU A 147 -15.12 4.05 10.77
C LEU A 147 -14.92 5.06 9.63
N CYS A 148 -14.51 4.59 8.45
CA CYS A 148 -14.32 5.43 7.28
C CYS A 148 -15.62 6.15 6.86
N LYS A 149 -16.78 5.49 6.99
CA LYS A 149 -18.07 6.14 6.78
C LYS A 149 -18.28 7.32 7.72
N LYS A 150 -17.95 7.17 9.01
CA LYS A 150 -18.04 8.28 9.98
C LYS A 150 -17.11 9.44 9.61
N LEU A 151 -15.86 9.14 9.25
CA LEU A 151 -14.88 10.16 8.81
C LEU A 151 -15.37 10.94 7.58
N LEU A 152 -15.96 10.26 6.60
CA LEU A 152 -16.51 10.93 5.41
C LEU A 152 -17.71 11.81 5.72
N LEU A 153 -18.58 11.42 6.66
CA LEU A 153 -19.77 12.21 7.03
C LEU A 153 -19.43 13.56 7.67
N ILE A 154 -18.24 13.68 8.25
CA ILE A 154 -17.78 14.90 8.93
C ILE A 154 -16.76 15.67 8.09
N ASN A 155 -16.59 15.32 6.80
CA ASN A 155 -15.58 15.90 5.90
C ASN A 155 -14.16 15.87 6.47
N TYR A 156 -13.80 14.77 7.13
CA TYR A 156 -12.52 14.63 7.85
C TYR A 156 -11.25 14.81 6.99
N LEU A 157 -11.39 14.77 5.67
CA LEU A 157 -10.29 14.92 4.73
C LEU A 157 -10.08 16.36 4.27
N ASP A 158 -10.94 17.28 4.67
CA ASP A 158 -10.71 18.72 4.55
C ASP A 158 -9.68 19.11 5.63
N LEU A 159 -8.40 18.85 5.33
CA LEU A 159 -7.28 19.26 6.15
C LEU A 159 -7.18 20.80 6.10
N ASP A 160 -7.88 21.48 7.00
CA ASP A 160 -7.72 22.92 7.18
C ASP A 160 -6.31 23.20 7.73
N ILE A 161 -5.41 23.63 6.84
CA ILE A 161 -4.02 24.03 7.15
C ILE A 161 -3.97 25.17 8.19
N GLN A 162 -5.10 25.80 8.51
CA GLN A 162 -5.21 26.90 9.46
C GLN A 162 -5.54 26.49 10.91
N GLN A 163 -5.84 25.21 11.19
CA GLN A 163 -6.13 24.74 12.54
C GLN A 163 -4.88 24.31 13.31
N GLU A 164 -4.96 24.38 14.64
CA GLU A 164 -3.88 24.15 15.62
C GLU A 164 -3.02 22.91 15.27
N GLU A 165 -1.69 23.05 15.36
CA GLU A 165 -0.71 22.01 14.96
C GLU A 165 -1.03 20.62 15.55
N SER A 166 -1.59 20.55 16.77
CA SER A 166 -1.92 19.28 17.43
C SER A 166 -3.15 18.54 16.87
N SER A 167 -4.17 19.22 16.36
CA SER A 167 -5.33 18.52 15.77
C SER A 167 -4.92 17.86 14.46
N ASN A 168 -4.15 18.57 13.64
CA ASN A 168 -3.61 18.04 12.38
C ASN A 168 -2.69 16.82 12.60
N GLU A 169 -1.95 16.76 13.70
CA GLU A 169 -1.10 15.60 14.05
C GLU A 169 -1.91 14.33 14.36
N ILE A 170 -2.97 14.43 15.17
CA ILE A 170 -3.79 13.26 15.50
C ILE A 170 -4.58 12.82 14.27
N GLN A 171 -5.03 13.78 13.45
CA GLN A 171 -5.72 13.46 12.21
C GLN A 171 -4.85 12.71 11.22
N TYR A 172 -3.65 13.23 10.99
CA TYR A 172 -2.61 12.54 10.23
C TYR A 172 -2.34 11.15 10.78
N SER A 173 -2.23 11.01 12.11
CA SER A 173 -1.95 9.73 12.77
C SER A 173 -3.06 8.71 12.54
N LEU A 174 -4.33 9.12 12.61
CA LEU A 174 -5.47 8.26 12.31
C LEU A 174 -5.44 7.79 10.86
N LEU A 175 -5.28 8.70 9.90
CA LEU A 175 -5.21 8.34 8.47
C LEU A 175 -4.00 7.43 8.17
N SER A 176 -2.84 7.73 8.77
CA SER A 176 -1.64 6.89 8.67
C SER A 176 -1.90 5.49 9.21
N GLN A 177 -2.58 5.36 10.34
CA GLN A 177 -2.89 4.08 10.94
C GLN A 177 -3.91 3.27 10.10
N ILE A 178 -4.89 3.94 9.49
CA ILE A 178 -5.84 3.31 8.54
C ILE A 178 -5.09 2.74 7.33
N ILE A 179 -4.21 3.54 6.72
CA ILE A 179 -3.39 3.11 5.58
C ILE A 179 -2.46 1.96 5.98
N TYR A 180 -1.85 2.04 7.15
CA TYR A 180 -0.97 1.01 7.67
C TYR A 180 -1.71 -0.32 7.89
N PHE A 181 -2.91 -0.28 8.48
CA PHE A 181 -3.80 -1.43 8.59
C PHE A 181 -4.04 -2.08 7.21
N LEU A 182 -4.38 -1.28 6.20
CA LEU A 182 -4.70 -1.79 4.86
C LEU A 182 -3.49 -2.44 4.18
N ASN A 183 -2.31 -1.83 4.29
CA ASN A 183 -1.07 -2.40 3.78
C ASN A 183 -0.76 -3.77 4.42
N LEU A 184 -0.93 -3.88 5.74
CA LEU A 184 -0.77 -5.15 6.45
C LEU A 184 -1.83 -6.17 6.04
N PHE A 185 -3.08 -5.72 5.88
CA PHE A 185 -4.18 -6.60 5.52
C PHE A 185 -3.99 -7.19 4.12
N ILE A 186 -3.62 -6.36 3.14
CA ILE A 186 -3.34 -6.79 1.76
C ILE A 186 -2.17 -7.77 1.73
N SER A 187 -1.09 -7.50 2.46
CA SER A 187 0.11 -8.33 2.42
C SER A 187 0.01 -9.64 3.21
N LYS A 188 -0.78 -9.69 4.29
CA LYS A 188 -0.79 -10.83 5.23
C LYS A 188 -2.06 -11.67 5.24
N SER A 189 -3.21 -11.15 4.79
CA SER A 189 -4.49 -11.86 4.94
C SER A 189 -4.62 -13.14 4.10
N GLY A 190 -3.88 -13.22 2.98
CA GLY A 190 -3.99 -14.28 1.98
C GLY A 190 -5.32 -14.31 1.23
N LEU A 191 -6.21 -13.34 1.48
CA LEU A 191 -7.51 -13.24 0.84
C LEU A 191 -7.41 -12.47 -0.49
N PRO A 192 -8.07 -12.93 -1.56
CA PRO A 192 -8.29 -12.08 -2.73
C PRO A 192 -9.14 -10.88 -2.28
N PHE A 193 -8.52 -9.71 -2.23
CA PHE A 193 -9.06 -8.54 -1.55
C PHE A 193 -9.51 -7.50 -2.58
N ASP A 194 -10.83 -7.41 -2.75
CA ASP A 194 -11.45 -6.36 -3.56
C ASP A 194 -11.84 -5.18 -2.66
N LEU A 195 -10.92 -4.22 -2.53
CA LEU A 195 -11.14 -3.02 -1.71
C LEU A 195 -12.35 -2.20 -2.19
N THR A 196 -12.69 -2.25 -3.49
CA THR A 196 -13.76 -1.43 -4.07
C THR A 196 -15.15 -1.76 -3.51
N LYS A 197 -15.32 -2.95 -2.92
CA LYS A 197 -16.54 -3.34 -2.19
C LYS A 197 -16.74 -2.55 -0.89
N TYR A 198 -15.66 -2.02 -0.33
CA TYR A 198 -15.65 -1.19 0.86
C TYR A 198 -15.57 0.28 0.43
N GLN A 199 -16.73 0.81 0.00
CA GLN A 199 -16.83 2.09 -0.69
C GLN A 199 -16.27 3.27 0.12
N ASN A 200 -16.42 3.26 1.45
CA ASN A 200 -15.95 4.35 2.29
C ASN A 200 -14.44 4.31 2.46
N ILE A 201 -13.84 3.12 2.67
CA ILE A 201 -12.39 2.97 2.64
C ILE A 201 -11.84 3.38 1.27
N TRP A 202 -12.46 2.90 0.18
CA TRP A 202 -12.04 3.24 -1.18
C TRP A 202 -12.04 4.74 -1.44
N LYS A 203 -13.11 5.45 -1.04
CA LYS A 203 -13.19 6.91 -1.14
C LYS A 203 -12.05 7.61 -0.40
N ILE A 204 -11.78 7.24 0.85
CA ILE A 204 -10.68 7.81 1.63
C ILE A 204 -9.34 7.58 0.90
N ILE A 205 -9.07 6.37 0.42
CA ILE A 205 -7.83 6.06 -0.28
C ILE A 205 -7.68 6.86 -1.59
N ILE A 206 -8.74 7.00 -2.38
CA ILE A 206 -8.74 7.79 -3.60
C ILE A 206 -8.50 9.28 -3.31
N GLN A 207 -9.16 9.83 -2.30
CA GLN A 207 -8.98 11.23 -1.91
C GLN A 207 -7.56 11.51 -1.42
N ILE A 208 -7.01 10.64 -0.56
CA ILE A 208 -5.61 10.78 -0.11
C ILE A 208 -4.63 10.61 -1.27
N ALA A 209 -4.86 9.66 -2.19
CA ALA A 209 -3.93 9.40 -3.29
C ALA A 209 -3.89 10.53 -4.33
N PHE A 210 -5.04 11.13 -4.64
CA PHE A 210 -5.18 12.00 -5.81
C PHE A 210 -5.62 13.44 -5.51
N LEU A 211 -6.20 13.73 -4.34
CA LEU A 211 -6.69 15.08 -4.02
C LEU A 211 -5.83 15.78 -2.96
N ILE A 212 -5.34 15.05 -1.95
CA ILE A 212 -4.53 15.62 -0.86
C ILE A 212 -3.06 15.63 -1.28
N GLN A 213 -2.52 16.81 -1.59
CA GLN A 213 -1.13 16.98 -2.02
C GLN A 213 -0.19 17.40 -0.89
N ASP A 214 -0.71 18.01 0.17
CA ASP A 214 0.08 18.59 1.26
C ASP A 214 0.70 17.55 2.20
N VAL A 215 0.32 16.28 2.05
CA VAL A 215 0.75 15.18 2.93
C VAL A 215 1.37 14.04 2.14
N SER A 216 2.58 14.28 1.65
CA SER A 216 3.26 13.38 0.70
C SER A 216 3.43 11.94 1.22
N SER A 217 3.66 11.72 2.51
CA SER A 217 3.80 10.38 3.10
C SER A 217 2.51 9.57 3.04
N LEU A 218 1.36 10.19 3.36
CA LEU A 218 0.05 9.55 3.22
C LEU A 218 -0.27 9.29 1.75
N GLN A 219 0.00 10.27 0.88
CA GLN A 219 -0.23 10.14 -0.55
C GLN A 219 0.56 8.97 -1.16
N ILE A 220 1.86 8.87 -0.88
CA ILE A 220 2.71 7.75 -1.33
C ILE A 220 2.10 6.42 -0.89
N SER A 221 1.68 6.34 0.37
CA SER A 221 1.17 5.11 0.96
C SER A 221 -0.20 4.71 0.39
N ALA A 222 -1.06 5.70 0.10
CA ALA A 222 -2.35 5.47 -0.55
C ALA A 222 -2.18 5.03 -2.02
N LEU A 223 -1.29 5.67 -2.78
CA LEU A 223 -0.94 5.25 -4.14
C LEU A 223 -0.37 3.82 -4.15
N GLN A 224 0.45 3.47 -3.15
CA GLN A 224 0.98 2.11 -3.00
C GLN A 224 -0.13 1.07 -2.77
N ILE A 225 -1.14 1.38 -1.94
CA ILE A 225 -2.30 0.51 -1.73
C ILE A 225 -3.02 0.25 -3.07
N ILE A 226 -3.28 1.32 -3.84
CA ILE A 226 -3.93 1.22 -5.15
C ILE A 226 -3.09 0.35 -6.10
N ALA A 227 -1.77 0.58 -6.17
CA ALA A 227 -0.86 -0.20 -7.00
C ALA A 227 -0.90 -1.70 -6.64
N GLU A 228 -0.89 -2.04 -5.35
CA GLU A 228 -0.90 -3.45 -4.91
C GLU A 228 -2.25 -4.13 -5.17
N ILE A 229 -3.37 -3.42 -5.08
CA ILE A 229 -4.69 -3.93 -5.47
C ILE A 229 -4.72 -4.25 -6.97
N LEU A 230 -4.24 -3.33 -7.82
CA LEU A 230 -4.23 -3.49 -9.28
C LEU A 230 -3.30 -4.61 -9.76
N LYS A 231 -2.33 -5.02 -8.94
CA LYS A 231 -1.40 -6.11 -9.23
C LYS A 231 -2.03 -7.51 -9.11
N GLN A 232 -3.17 -7.65 -8.42
CA GLN A 232 -3.73 -8.96 -8.06
C GLN A 232 -4.30 -9.75 -9.25
N SER A 233 -5.23 -9.16 -10.03
CA SER A 233 -5.87 -9.85 -11.16
C SER A 233 -6.49 -8.87 -12.16
N ASP A 234 -6.71 -9.30 -13.40
CA ASP A 234 -7.38 -8.49 -14.41
C ASP A 234 -8.83 -8.16 -14.04
N LYS A 235 -9.53 -9.08 -13.37
CA LYS A 235 -10.86 -8.81 -12.81
C LYS A 235 -10.82 -7.63 -11.85
N GLN A 236 -9.82 -7.57 -10.97
CA GLN A 236 -9.67 -6.46 -10.02
C GLN A 236 -9.37 -5.14 -10.74
N LYS A 237 -8.51 -5.16 -11.77
CA LYS A 237 -8.22 -3.98 -12.59
C LYS A 237 -9.48 -3.42 -13.26
N LEU A 238 -10.30 -4.30 -13.85
CA LEU A 238 -11.58 -3.90 -14.47
C LEU A 238 -12.53 -3.27 -13.45
N ILE A 239 -12.68 -3.89 -12.28
CA ILE A 239 -13.55 -3.37 -11.22
C ILE A 239 -13.07 -1.98 -10.76
N VAL A 240 -11.77 -1.81 -10.53
CA VAL A 240 -11.19 -0.50 -10.16
C VAL A 240 -11.42 0.53 -11.26
N PHE A 241 -11.21 0.17 -12.53
CA PHE A 241 -11.44 1.08 -13.66
C PHE A 241 -12.91 1.48 -13.79
N GLN A 242 -13.85 0.55 -13.63
CA GLN A 242 -15.29 0.83 -13.68
C GLN A 242 -15.76 1.70 -12.50
N THR A 243 -15.19 1.49 -11.31
CA THR A 243 -15.56 2.24 -10.10
C THR A 243 -14.87 3.60 -10.00
N ASN A 244 -13.70 3.76 -10.62
CA ASN A 244 -13.02 5.03 -10.79
C ASN A 244 -12.43 5.19 -12.22
N PRO A 245 -13.25 5.59 -13.20
CA PRO A 245 -12.80 5.77 -14.59
C PRO A 245 -11.71 6.83 -14.75
N GLN A 246 -11.61 7.78 -13.81
CA GLN A 246 -10.63 8.87 -13.86
C GLN A 246 -9.23 8.44 -13.40
N ILE A 247 -9.06 7.21 -12.89
CA ILE A 247 -7.80 6.76 -12.28
C ILE A 247 -6.58 6.91 -13.19
N LEU A 248 -6.75 6.73 -14.51
CA LEU A 248 -5.66 6.93 -15.48
C LEU A 248 -5.24 8.40 -15.54
N PHE A 249 -6.20 9.31 -15.72
CA PHE A 249 -5.94 10.75 -15.77
C PHE A 249 -5.37 11.26 -14.44
N GLN A 250 -5.93 10.82 -13.32
CA GLN A 250 -5.43 11.18 -11.98
C GLN A 250 -3.99 10.69 -11.78
N SER A 251 -3.65 9.48 -12.25
CA SER A 251 -2.28 8.97 -12.18
C SER A 251 -1.32 9.78 -13.04
N LEU A 252 -1.75 10.27 -14.20
CA LEU A 252 -0.94 11.15 -15.05
C LEU A 252 -0.75 12.53 -14.42
N GLN A 253 -1.79 13.11 -13.82
CA GLN A 253 -1.69 14.37 -13.08
C GLN A 253 -0.72 14.25 -11.90
N VAL A 254 -0.71 13.11 -11.21
CA VAL A 254 0.28 12.86 -10.15
C VAL A 254 1.71 12.88 -10.70
N LEU A 255 1.95 12.32 -11.90
CA LEU A 255 3.26 12.36 -12.55
C LEU A 255 3.67 13.79 -12.93
N GLU A 256 2.75 14.55 -13.50
CA GLU A 256 2.95 15.94 -13.92
C GLU A 256 3.25 16.85 -12.73
N ASN A 257 2.40 16.83 -11.70
CA ASN A 257 2.50 17.72 -10.55
C ASN A 257 3.77 17.49 -9.71
N HIS A 258 4.39 16.31 -9.82
CA HIS A 258 5.58 15.94 -9.06
C HIS A 258 6.80 15.75 -9.96
N ILE A 259 6.86 16.42 -11.11
CA ILE A 259 7.96 16.26 -12.06
C ILE A 259 9.31 16.72 -11.49
N ASP A 260 9.29 17.70 -10.58
CA ASP A 260 10.48 18.25 -9.93
C ASP A 260 11.29 17.17 -9.21
N TYR A 261 12.59 17.13 -9.49
CA TYR A 261 13.48 16.11 -8.97
C TYR A 261 13.73 16.29 -7.46
N ASN A 262 13.10 15.45 -6.65
CA ASN A 262 13.45 15.24 -5.25
C ASN A 262 13.01 13.85 -4.78
N THR A 263 13.56 13.37 -3.67
CA THR A 263 13.32 12.01 -3.17
C THR A 263 11.84 11.69 -2.95
N ILE A 264 11.06 12.64 -2.44
CA ILE A 264 9.64 12.45 -2.11
C ILE A 264 8.82 12.36 -3.40
N ASN A 265 9.01 13.33 -4.31
CA ASN A 265 8.38 13.35 -5.62
C ASN A 265 8.72 12.10 -6.44
N ASN A 266 9.98 11.65 -6.40
CA ASN A 266 10.41 10.40 -7.05
C ASN A 266 9.64 9.19 -6.52
N CYS A 267 9.37 9.13 -5.21
CA CYS A 267 8.56 8.08 -4.60
C CYS A 267 7.08 8.17 -5.04
N ILE A 268 6.50 9.36 -5.09
CA ILE A 268 5.12 9.58 -5.57
C ILE A 268 4.99 9.14 -7.03
N ARG A 269 5.87 9.65 -7.91
CA ARG A 269 5.88 9.31 -9.33
C ARG A 269 6.12 7.82 -9.58
N LEU A 270 6.93 7.18 -8.73
CA LEU A 270 7.14 5.73 -8.78
C LEU A 270 5.82 4.98 -8.56
N GLN A 271 5.03 5.34 -7.55
CA GLN A 271 3.76 4.67 -7.28
C GLN A 271 2.74 4.94 -8.40
N ALA A 272 2.62 6.17 -8.89
CA ALA A 272 1.76 6.49 -10.03
C ALA A 272 2.15 5.70 -11.30
N SER A 273 3.45 5.55 -11.57
CA SER A 273 3.95 4.73 -12.68
C SER A 273 3.61 3.24 -12.51
N LEU A 274 3.62 2.72 -11.28
CA LEU A 274 3.20 1.35 -11.00
C LEU A 274 1.69 1.15 -11.20
N ILE A 275 0.85 2.14 -10.83
CA ILE A 275 -0.59 2.12 -11.10
C ILE A 275 -0.84 2.04 -12.61
N LEU A 276 -0.25 2.94 -13.40
CA LEU A 276 -0.38 2.95 -14.86
C LEU A 276 0.11 1.65 -15.47
N LYS A 277 1.28 1.15 -15.04
CA LYS A 277 1.82 -0.14 -15.49
C LYS A 277 0.83 -1.29 -15.26
N ASN A 278 0.25 -1.36 -14.06
CA ASN A 278 -0.66 -2.44 -13.72
C ASN A 278 -1.95 -2.33 -14.54
N LEU A 279 -2.49 -1.12 -14.77
CA LEU A 279 -3.67 -0.90 -15.61
C LEU A 279 -3.42 -1.25 -17.08
N PHE A 280 -2.29 -0.83 -17.67
CA PHE A 280 -1.95 -1.15 -19.06
C PHE A 280 -1.65 -2.63 -19.30
N SER A 281 -1.35 -3.39 -18.25
CA SER A 281 -1.13 -4.84 -18.37
C SER A 281 -2.43 -5.67 -18.47
N ILE A 282 -3.59 -5.03 -18.54
CA ILE A 282 -4.88 -5.70 -18.60
C ILE A 282 -5.12 -6.39 -19.95
N CYS A 283 -5.62 -7.62 -19.93
CA CYS A 283 -6.02 -8.33 -21.14
C CYS A 283 -7.50 -8.04 -21.49
N ASN A 284 -7.81 -6.78 -21.83
CA ASN A 284 -9.16 -6.37 -22.22
C ASN A 284 -9.10 -5.32 -23.35
N GLN A 285 -9.57 -5.67 -24.55
CA GLN A 285 -9.45 -4.79 -25.72
C GLN A 285 -10.31 -3.53 -25.61
N GLU A 286 -11.54 -3.62 -25.08
CA GLU A 286 -12.42 -2.46 -24.92
C GLU A 286 -11.77 -1.37 -24.06
N MET A 287 -11.12 -1.76 -22.96
CA MET A 287 -10.39 -0.83 -22.10
C MET A 287 -9.16 -0.25 -22.79
N ILE A 288 -8.44 -1.03 -23.61
CA ILE A 288 -7.31 -0.53 -24.40
C ILE A 288 -7.79 0.48 -25.44
N ASP A 289 -8.91 0.21 -26.10
CA ASP A 289 -9.54 1.13 -27.05
C ASP A 289 -9.91 2.45 -26.36
N ASP A 290 -10.50 2.38 -25.16
CA ASP A 290 -10.81 3.55 -24.34
C ASP A 290 -9.53 4.34 -23.94
N ILE A 291 -8.45 3.65 -23.57
CA ILE A 291 -7.16 4.28 -23.23
C ILE A 291 -6.64 5.09 -24.41
N HIS A 292 -6.64 4.50 -25.62
CA HIS A 292 -6.19 5.18 -26.84
C HIS A 292 -7.13 6.31 -27.26
N PHE A 293 -8.44 6.08 -27.22
CA PHE A 293 -9.44 7.11 -27.56
C PHE A 293 -9.26 8.38 -26.70
N ASN A 294 -8.91 8.19 -25.43
CA ASN A 294 -8.65 9.28 -24.49
C ASN A 294 -7.23 9.89 -24.58
N LYS A 295 -6.41 9.47 -25.55
CA LYS A 295 -5.02 9.95 -25.76
C LYS A 295 -4.11 9.80 -24.54
N ILE A 296 -4.43 8.88 -23.64
CA ILE A 296 -3.63 8.56 -22.45
C ILE A 296 -2.18 8.19 -22.84
N PRO A 297 -1.91 7.39 -23.88
CA PRO A 297 -0.55 6.98 -24.24
C PRO A 297 0.33 8.14 -24.68
N PHE A 298 -0.24 9.05 -25.48
CA PHE A 298 0.45 10.26 -25.93
C PHE A 298 0.82 11.15 -24.74
N TYR A 299 -0.14 11.41 -23.85
CA TYR A 299 0.12 12.24 -22.68
C TYR A 299 1.16 11.62 -21.74
N PHE A 300 1.09 10.30 -21.55
CA PHE A 300 2.07 9.56 -20.77
C PHE A 300 3.48 9.66 -21.37
N LEU A 301 3.62 9.57 -22.70
CA LEU A 301 4.89 9.70 -23.39
C LEU A 301 5.51 11.10 -23.20
N GLU A 302 4.72 12.17 -23.23
CA GLU A 302 5.21 13.53 -22.97
C GLU A 302 5.79 13.67 -21.56
N LEU A 303 5.12 13.09 -20.55
CA LEU A 303 5.62 13.08 -19.18
C LEU A 303 6.90 12.23 -19.03
N MET A 304 6.98 11.10 -19.74
CA MET A 304 8.18 10.26 -19.74
C MET A 304 9.42 10.95 -20.30
N LYS A 305 9.26 11.84 -21.29
CA LYS A 305 10.39 12.61 -21.86
C LYS A 305 11.03 13.56 -20.84
N LEU A 306 10.31 13.89 -19.77
CA LEU A 306 10.76 14.75 -18.67
C LEU A 306 11.30 13.94 -17.47
N GLU A 307 11.32 12.61 -17.53
CA GLU A 307 11.69 11.79 -16.38
C GLU A 307 13.21 11.57 -16.26
N GLU A 308 13.79 12.10 -15.20
CA GLU A 308 15.22 11.96 -14.88
C GLU A 308 15.51 10.77 -13.94
N HIS A 309 14.52 10.33 -13.14
CA HIS A 309 14.73 9.30 -12.13
C HIS A 309 14.62 7.89 -12.73
N LYS A 310 15.78 7.23 -12.90
CA LYS A 310 15.92 5.93 -13.58
C LYS A 310 14.96 4.83 -13.12
N LYS A 311 14.65 4.75 -11.82
CA LYS A 311 13.72 3.72 -11.31
C LYS A 311 12.26 4.01 -11.68
N VAL A 312 11.88 5.29 -11.75
CA VAL A 312 10.53 5.69 -12.20
C VAL A 312 10.44 5.40 -13.69
N PHE A 313 11.42 5.88 -14.45
CA PHE A 313 11.52 5.65 -15.90
C PHE A 313 11.48 4.15 -16.27
N TYR A 314 12.15 3.28 -15.50
CA TYR A 314 12.10 1.83 -15.68
C TYR A 314 10.66 1.28 -15.71
N HIS A 315 9.82 1.72 -14.77
CA HIS A 315 8.43 1.27 -14.70
C HIS A 315 7.55 1.95 -15.73
N GLN A 316 7.87 3.18 -16.15
CA GLN A 316 7.17 3.84 -17.24
C GLN A 316 7.42 3.14 -18.59
N ILE A 317 8.67 2.74 -18.88
CA ILE A 317 8.98 1.90 -20.06
C ILE A 317 8.29 0.54 -19.97
N GLU A 318 8.21 -0.05 -18.78
CA GLU A 318 7.46 -1.30 -18.56
C GLU A 318 5.96 -1.12 -18.83
N ALA A 319 5.39 0.02 -18.43
CA ALA A 319 4.00 0.38 -18.69
C ALA A 319 3.73 0.53 -20.19
N LEU A 320 4.58 1.27 -20.92
CA LEU A 320 4.47 1.40 -22.38
C LEU A 320 4.61 0.06 -23.09
N TYR A 321 5.53 -0.80 -22.63
CA TYR A 321 5.63 -2.17 -23.17
C TYR A 321 4.30 -2.92 -23.04
N HIS A 322 3.67 -2.89 -21.86
CA HIS A 322 2.40 -3.56 -21.64
C HIS A 322 1.30 -3.00 -22.53
N LEU A 323 1.21 -1.67 -22.61
CA LEU A 323 0.25 -0.98 -23.46
C LEU A 323 0.44 -1.39 -24.93
N CYS A 324 1.63 -1.20 -25.48
CA CYS A 324 1.92 -1.53 -26.89
C CYS A 324 1.63 -3.00 -27.16
N ASN A 325 2.00 -3.92 -26.25
CA ASN A 325 1.79 -5.36 -26.43
C ASN A 325 0.31 -5.75 -26.49
N GLN A 326 -0.59 -4.96 -25.88
CA GLN A 326 -2.04 -5.18 -25.90
C GLN A 326 -2.76 -4.35 -26.98
N SER A 327 -2.05 -3.50 -27.71
CA SER A 327 -2.62 -2.58 -28.68
C SER A 327 -2.37 -3.05 -30.11
N THR A 328 -3.20 -2.60 -31.05
CA THR A 328 -2.92 -2.81 -32.48
C THR A 328 -1.86 -1.83 -32.98
N PHE A 329 -1.34 -2.08 -34.18
CA PHE A 329 -0.40 -1.18 -34.84
C PHE A 329 -0.99 0.22 -35.05
N GLU A 330 -2.24 0.30 -35.51
CA GLU A 330 -2.95 1.55 -35.80
C GLU A 330 -3.14 2.40 -34.54
N GLN A 331 -3.34 1.75 -33.39
CA GLN A 331 -3.45 2.45 -32.11
C GLN A 331 -2.10 3.03 -31.64
N CYS A 332 -1.01 2.31 -31.91
CA CYS A 332 0.32 2.73 -31.47
C CYS A 332 1.04 3.68 -32.44
N ILE A 333 0.61 3.77 -33.70
CA ILE A 333 1.36 4.54 -34.71
C ILE A 333 1.56 6.00 -34.29
N GLU A 334 0.55 6.61 -33.65
CA GLU A 334 0.63 7.98 -33.16
C GLU A 334 1.75 8.14 -32.13
N ILE A 335 1.88 7.23 -31.15
CA ILE A 335 2.96 7.33 -30.15
C ILE A 335 4.34 6.98 -30.72
N TYR A 336 4.40 6.09 -31.73
CA TYR A 336 5.65 5.75 -32.40
C TYR A 336 6.22 6.95 -33.14
N GLU A 337 5.39 7.62 -33.94
CA GLU A 337 5.78 8.80 -34.72
C GLU A 337 6.02 10.03 -33.84
N ASN A 338 5.27 10.19 -32.73
CA ASN A 338 5.39 11.33 -31.82
C ASN A 338 6.47 11.18 -30.72
N GLY A 339 7.54 10.44 -31.03
CA GLY A 339 8.78 10.51 -30.27
C GLY A 339 9.07 9.34 -29.34
N LEU A 340 8.30 8.24 -29.39
CA LEU A 340 8.70 7.03 -28.68
C LEU A 340 10.01 6.47 -29.25
N LEU A 341 10.15 6.46 -30.57
CA LEU A 341 11.35 5.93 -31.21
C LEU A 341 12.60 6.79 -30.91
N SER A 342 12.46 8.11 -30.89
CA SER A 342 13.56 9.01 -30.53
C SER A 342 13.96 8.85 -29.06
N LEU A 343 12.97 8.68 -28.17
CA LEU A 343 13.21 8.35 -26.77
C LEU A 343 13.99 7.03 -26.64
N ILE A 344 13.56 5.97 -27.33
CA ILE A 344 14.26 4.68 -27.33
C ILE A 344 15.72 4.83 -27.77
N VAL A 345 15.96 5.54 -28.88
CA VAL A 345 17.32 5.77 -29.40
C VAL A 345 18.19 6.54 -28.40
N SER A 346 17.64 7.59 -27.77
CA SER A 346 18.36 8.38 -26.78
C SER A 346 18.84 7.52 -25.59
N TYR A 347 18.00 6.58 -25.13
CA TYR A 347 18.37 5.67 -24.06
C TYR A 347 19.36 4.58 -24.49
N LEU A 348 19.26 4.08 -25.72
CA LEU A 348 20.28 3.17 -26.26
C LEU A 348 21.65 3.84 -26.33
N GLN A 349 21.68 5.12 -26.71
CA GLN A 349 22.90 5.94 -26.68
C GLN A 349 23.42 6.11 -25.24
N GLU A 350 22.56 6.41 -24.26
CA GLU A 350 22.97 6.48 -22.85
C GLU A 350 23.54 5.14 -22.35
N ILE A 351 22.94 4.01 -22.72
CA ILE A 351 23.43 2.67 -22.36
C ILE A 351 24.82 2.44 -22.92
N LYS A 352 25.05 2.82 -24.17
CA LYS A 352 26.36 2.75 -24.82
C LYS A 352 27.40 3.59 -24.09
N ASP A 353 27.07 4.83 -23.76
CA ASP A 353 28.00 5.78 -23.15
C ASP A 353 28.32 5.42 -21.69
N THR A 354 27.31 4.99 -20.93
CA THR A 354 27.42 4.76 -19.49
C THR A 354 27.62 3.29 -19.09
N HIS A 355 27.43 2.34 -20.01
CA HIS A 355 27.40 0.91 -19.74
C HIS A 355 26.39 0.50 -18.66
N ASN A 356 25.33 1.29 -18.47
CA ASN A 356 24.28 1.01 -17.50
C ASN A 356 23.14 0.19 -18.13
N PHE A 357 23.15 -1.13 -17.87
CA PHE A 357 22.20 -2.06 -18.47
C PHE A 357 20.90 -2.27 -17.67
N VAL A 358 20.62 -1.48 -16.62
CA VAL A 358 19.46 -1.67 -15.73
C VAL A 358 18.14 -1.62 -16.49
N LEU A 359 18.02 -0.71 -17.46
CA LEU A 359 16.79 -0.48 -18.22
C LEU A 359 16.65 -1.40 -19.45
N CYS A 360 17.76 -2.03 -19.90
CA CYS A 360 17.80 -2.76 -21.16
C CYS A 360 16.74 -3.84 -21.29
N LYS A 361 16.41 -4.54 -20.19
CA LYS A 361 15.43 -5.62 -20.23
C LYS A 361 14.07 -5.14 -20.76
N ASN A 362 13.56 -4.02 -20.24
CA ASN A 362 12.24 -3.52 -20.60
C ASN A 362 12.29 -2.72 -21.91
N LEU A 363 13.40 -2.00 -22.15
CA LEU A 363 13.62 -1.31 -23.42
C LEU A 363 13.63 -2.29 -24.60
N LEU A 364 14.35 -3.42 -24.48
CA LEU A 364 14.37 -4.44 -25.53
C LEU A 364 13.01 -5.14 -25.69
N LYS A 365 12.23 -5.31 -24.61
CA LYS A 365 10.86 -5.83 -24.74
C LYS A 365 9.99 -4.88 -25.56
N LEU A 366 10.08 -3.58 -25.31
CA LEU A 366 9.33 -2.57 -26.05
C LEU A 366 9.75 -2.54 -27.52
N ILE A 367 11.06 -2.50 -27.81
CA ILE A 367 11.58 -2.57 -29.19
C ILE A 367 11.06 -3.81 -29.92
N GLN A 368 11.07 -4.96 -29.26
CA GLN A 368 10.59 -6.21 -29.84
C GLN A 368 9.11 -6.11 -30.24
N VAL A 369 8.25 -5.58 -29.37
CA VAL A 369 6.81 -5.39 -29.67
C VAL A 369 6.60 -4.44 -30.84
N ILE A 370 7.32 -3.33 -30.87
CA ILE A 370 7.22 -2.35 -31.97
C ILE A 370 7.56 -3.03 -33.30
N LEU A 371 8.66 -3.79 -33.34
CA LEU A 371 9.09 -4.51 -34.56
C LEU A 371 8.10 -5.59 -34.99
N GLU A 372 7.56 -6.36 -34.05
CA GLU A 372 6.55 -7.39 -34.33
C GLU A 372 5.27 -6.79 -34.92
N GLN A 373 4.87 -5.60 -34.47
CA GLN A 373 3.71 -4.88 -35.01
C GLN A 373 4.01 -4.18 -36.35
N SER A 374 5.24 -3.74 -36.56
CA SER A 374 5.66 -2.97 -37.74
C SER A 374 6.28 -3.81 -38.84
N LEU A 375 6.07 -5.14 -38.87
CA LEU A 375 6.75 -6.05 -39.80
C LEU A 375 6.63 -5.63 -41.27
N ASN A 376 5.50 -5.04 -41.66
CA ASN A 376 5.22 -4.60 -43.02
C ASN A 376 5.32 -3.07 -43.20
N ASP A 377 5.73 -2.32 -42.17
CA ASP A 377 5.84 -0.86 -42.25
C ASP A 377 7.26 -0.45 -42.67
N GLU A 378 7.39 0.08 -43.88
CA GLU A 378 8.67 0.49 -44.43
C GLU A 378 9.27 1.71 -43.70
N LYS A 379 8.45 2.60 -43.15
CA LYS A 379 8.92 3.83 -42.49
C LYS A 379 9.58 3.53 -41.15
N LEU A 380 8.97 2.68 -40.33
CA LEU A 380 9.53 2.27 -39.04
C LEU A 380 10.79 1.45 -39.21
N ASN A 381 10.81 0.54 -40.20
CA ASN A 381 12.02 -0.19 -40.56
C ASN A 381 13.13 0.75 -41.06
N ALA A 382 12.80 1.77 -41.85
CA ALA A 382 13.75 2.80 -42.27
C ALA A 382 14.26 3.63 -41.08
N TYR A 383 13.39 3.98 -40.13
CA TYR A 383 13.76 4.69 -38.91
C TYR A 383 14.79 3.90 -38.10
N PHE A 384 14.52 2.61 -37.84
CA PHE A 384 15.46 1.78 -37.08
C PHE A 384 16.81 1.60 -37.77
N LYS A 385 16.83 1.57 -39.11
CA LYS A 385 18.08 1.59 -39.90
C LYS A 385 18.80 2.93 -39.80
N GLN A 386 18.08 4.05 -39.91
CA GLN A 386 18.64 5.40 -39.84
C GLN A 386 19.40 5.66 -38.53
N TYR A 387 18.88 5.16 -37.41
CA TYR A 387 19.49 5.37 -36.09
C TYR A 387 20.45 4.26 -35.66
N ASN A 388 20.89 3.39 -36.58
CA ASN A 388 21.88 2.33 -36.31
C ASN A 388 21.54 1.45 -35.10
N ILE A 389 20.28 1.08 -34.91
CA ILE A 389 19.84 0.27 -33.75
C ILE A 389 20.63 -1.05 -33.66
N GLN A 390 21.00 -1.64 -34.79
CA GLN A 390 21.85 -2.83 -34.87
C GLN A 390 23.18 -2.67 -34.13
N GLN A 391 23.80 -1.49 -34.19
CA GLN A 391 25.06 -1.22 -33.48
C GLN A 391 24.85 -1.27 -31.96
N TYR A 392 23.81 -0.62 -31.45
CA TYR A 392 23.51 -0.65 -30.02
C TYR A 392 23.16 -2.07 -29.54
N LEU A 393 22.43 -2.85 -30.34
CA LEU A 393 22.13 -4.26 -30.04
C LEU A 393 23.41 -5.09 -29.94
N ASN A 394 24.35 -4.92 -30.87
CA ASN A 394 25.65 -5.60 -30.84
C ASN A 394 26.45 -5.23 -29.59
N GLU A 395 26.50 -3.95 -29.23
CA GLU A 395 27.17 -3.49 -28.01
C GLU A 395 26.53 -4.09 -26.75
N ILE A 396 25.20 -4.17 -26.68
CA ILE A 396 24.48 -4.85 -25.59
C ILE A 396 24.84 -6.33 -25.54
N ILE A 397 24.91 -7.02 -26.69
CA ILE A 397 25.26 -8.45 -26.76
C ILE A 397 26.68 -8.70 -26.24
N ILE A 398 27.63 -7.82 -26.56
CA ILE A 398 29.04 -7.97 -26.16
C ILE A 398 29.24 -7.63 -24.68
N ASN A 399 28.62 -6.55 -24.20
CA ASN A 399 28.96 -5.95 -22.91
C ASN A 399 27.99 -6.32 -21.77
N CYS A 400 26.75 -6.77 -22.07
CA CYS A 400 25.78 -7.08 -21.04
C CYS A 400 26.02 -8.47 -20.43
N LYS A 401 26.18 -8.54 -19.11
CA LYS A 401 26.36 -9.81 -18.37
C LYS A 401 25.07 -10.64 -18.26
N ASN A 402 23.90 -10.03 -18.47
CA ASN A 402 22.62 -10.71 -18.29
C ASN A 402 22.24 -11.53 -19.53
N GLN A 403 22.33 -12.86 -19.42
CA GLN A 403 22.05 -13.79 -20.53
C GLN A 403 20.64 -13.63 -21.13
N ASN A 404 19.63 -13.28 -20.33
CA ASN A 404 18.28 -13.07 -20.83
C ASN A 404 18.17 -11.78 -21.66
N THR A 405 18.89 -10.74 -21.26
CA THR A 405 19.01 -9.48 -22.02
C THR A 405 19.74 -9.73 -23.33
N VAL A 406 20.88 -10.42 -23.29
CA VAL A 406 21.66 -10.79 -24.49
C VAL A 406 20.81 -11.62 -25.46
N ARG A 407 20.14 -12.67 -24.98
CA ARG A 407 19.27 -13.53 -25.81
C ARG A 407 18.17 -12.72 -26.48
N ARG A 408 17.58 -11.73 -25.80
CA ARG A 408 16.55 -10.87 -26.38
C ARG A 408 17.14 -9.90 -27.41
N ALA A 409 18.29 -9.29 -27.13
CA ALA A 409 18.99 -8.45 -28.09
C ALA A 409 19.35 -9.22 -29.38
N THR A 410 19.84 -10.47 -29.26
CA THR A 410 20.14 -11.33 -30.42
C THR A 410 18.89 -11.65 -31.24
N LYS A 411 17.75 -11.92 -30.58
CA LYS A 411 16.48 -12.14 -31.29
C LYS A 411 16.05 -10.91 -32.09
N ILE A 412 16.17 -9.72 -31.50
CA ILE A 412 15.84 -8.45 -32.17
C ILE A 412 16.80 -8.20 -33.33
N LEU A 413 18.10 -8.46 -33.15
CA LEU A 413 19.09 -8.30 -34.21
C LEU A 413 18.76 -9.16 -35.43
N ASN A 414 18.29 -10.39 -35.22
CA ASN A 414 17.88 -11.29 -36.30
C ASN A 414 16.69 -10.76 -37.12
N TYR A 415 15.81 -9.95 -36.54
CA TYR A 415 14.70 -9.32 -37.30
C TYR A 415 15.20 -8.37 -38.40
N PHE A 416 16.38 -7.76 -38.23
CA PHE A 416 16.94 -6.85 -39.23
C PHE A 416 17.84 -7.54 -40.27
N ASN A 417 18.13 -8.83 -40.08
CA ASN A 417 18.96 -9.64 -40.97
C ASN A 417 18.13 -10.52 -41.92
N ILE A 418 16.80 -10.42 -41.84
CA ILE A 418 15.81 -10.95 -42.79
C ILE A 418 15.48 -9.81 -43.76
#